data_AF-U5CTZ5-F1
#
_entry.id   AF-U5CTZ5-F1
#
_cell.length_a   1.000
_cell.length_b   1.000
_cell.length_c   1.000
_cell.angle_alpha   90.00
_cell.angle_beta   90.00
_cell.angle_gamma   90.00
#
_symmetry.space_group_name_H-M   'P 1'
#
loop_
_entity.id
_entity.type
_entity.pdbx_description
1 polymer ?
#
loop_
_entity_poly.entity_id
_entity_poly.type
_entity_poly.pdbx_seq_one_letter_code
_entity_poly.pdbx_strand_id
1 'polypeptide(L)'
;MAIQESNMALVMGATGMVGLSLVGALNKANSSSTLSSWKVYAVARRPKQSYFPATVHHYIECDALDELDTRRKLPQLADVTHVFWVALQAREKEEDNCKVYSLVLRNVLNVLLTHAPNLQHICLQTETKQYMGPIFDPVYGYKVRPHEAPFKEDSPRHQFPMFYYDLEDILIEFSNKKQGLLTWSLHRSSIYHWSFNYEHI
;
A
#
# COMPACT_ATOMS: atom_id res chain seq x y z
N MET A 1 -27.69 -13.69 17.47
CA MET A 1 -27.38 -12.41 16.78
C MET A 1 -25.89 -12.47 16.49
N ALA A 2 -25.48 -12.73 15.25
CA ALA A 2 -24.06 -12.78 14.92
C ALA A 2 -23.51 -11.34 15.01
N ILE A 3 -22.49 -11.14 15.83
CA ILE A 3 -21.77 -9.86 15.89
C ILE A 3 -21.09 -9.73 14.53
N GLN A 4 -21.54 -8.79 13.70
CA GLN A 4 -20.85 -8.50 12.45
C GLN A 4 -19.55 -7.79 12.83
N GLU A 5 -18.43 -8.53 12.79
CA GLU A 5 -17.11 -7.94 13.00
C GLU A 5 -16.87 -6.88 11.93
N SER A 6 -16.67 -5.64 12.37
CA SER A 6 -16.43 -4.50 11.49
C SER A 6 -14.92 -4.37 11.28
N ASN A 7 -14.48 -4.61 10.05
CA ASN A 7 -13.08 -4.42 9.68
C ASN A 7 -12.85 -2.95 9.32
N MET A 8 -11.72 -2.40 9.75
CA MET A 8 -11.34 -1.03 9.45
C MET A 8 -10.13 -1.03 8.50
N ALA A 9 -10.35 -0.58 7.26
CA ALA A 9 -9.36 -0.51 6.20
C ALA A 9 -8.73 0.88 6.12
N LEU A 10 -7.40 0.93 6.11
CA LEU A 10 -6.61 2.09 5.73
C LEU A 10 -6.03 1.90 4.33
N VAL A 11 -6.49 2.67 3.36
CA VAL A 11 -5.98 2.64 1.98
C VAL A 11 -4.97 3.78 1.80
N MET A 12 -3.68 3.45 1.81
CA MET A 12 -2.59 4.39 1.54
C MET A 12 -2.37 4.51 0.03
N GLY A 13 -2.48 5.72 -0.53
CA GLY A 13 -2.43 5.93 -1.97
C GLY A 13 -3.81 5.81 -2.63
N ALA A 14 -4.86 6.20 -1.91
CA ALA A 14 -6.25 5.97 -2.30
C ALA A 14 -6.65 6.61 -3.64
N THR A 15 -6.01 7.70 -4.08
CA THR A 15 -6.28 8.34 -5.38
C THR A 15 -5.52 7.70 -6.55
N GLY A 16 -4.66 6.70 -6.30
CA GLY A 16 -4.01 5.93 -7.37
C GLY A 16 -4.99 4.97 -8.03
N MET A 17 -4.62 4.41 -9.19
CA MET A 17 -5.48 3.48 -9.95
C MET A 17 -5.97 2.31 -9.08
N VAL A 18 -5.05 1.64 -8.36
CA VAL A 18 -5.43 0.51 -7.49
C VAL A 18 -6.15 0.97 -6.23
N GLY A 19 -5.73 2.09 -5.64
CA GLY A 19 -6.40 2.67 -4.47
C GLY A 19 -7.87 3.00 -4.73
N LEU A 20 -8.18 3.58 -5.89
CA LEU A 20 -9.54 3.94 -6.28
C LEU A 20 -10.41 2.70 -6.47
N SER A 21 -9.89 1.69 -7.18
CA SER A 21 -10.56 0.39 -7.35
C SER A 21 -10.79 -0.33 -6.03
N LEU A 22 -9.80 -0.33 -5.14
CA LEU A 22 -9.89 -0.98 -3.84
C LEU A 22 -10.95 -0.32 -2.94
N VAL A 23 -10.97 1.01 -2.88
CA VAL A 23 -12.03 1.76 -2.19
C VAL A 23 -13.41 1.40 -2.74
N GLY A 24 -13.56 1.30 -4.05
CA GLY A 24 -14.82 0.86 -4.68
C GLY A 24 -15.21 -0.57 -4.31
N ALA A 25 -14.25 -1.50 -4.33
CA ALA A 25 -14.47 -2.90 -4.00
C ALA A 25 -14.87 -3.10 -2.52
N LEU A 26 -14.18 -2.44 -1.59
CA LEU A 26 -14.51 -2.48 -0.16
C LEU A 26 -15.93 -1.96 0.12
N ASN A 27 -16.32 -0.86 -0.53
CA ASN A 27 -17.67 -0.33 -0.39
C ASN A 27 -18.74 -1.26 -0.98
N LYS A 28 -18.47 -1.92 -2.11
CA LYS A 28 -19.37 -2.93 -2.67
C LYS A 28 -19.51 -4.14 -1.76
N ALA A 29 -18.42 -4.59 -1.12
CA ALA A 29 -18.44 -5.68 -0.16
C ALA A 29 -19.40 -5.38 1.02
N ASN A 30 -19.49 -4.12 1.46
CA ASN A 30 -20.42 -3.71 2.53
C ASN A 30 -21.89 -3.86 2.17
N SER A 31 -22.22 -3.88 0.88
CA SER A 31 -23.59 -4.08 0.40
C SER A 31 -23.99 -5.56 0.38
N SER A 32 -23.04 -6.48 0.61
CA SER A 32 -23.30 -7.92 0.70
C SER A 32 -23.50 -8.34 2.15
N SER A 33 -24.65 -8.95 2.46
CA SER A 33 -24.98 -9.45 3.80
C SER A 33 -24.11 -10.63 4.28
N THR A 34 -23.28 -11.19 3.40
CA THR A 34 -22.41 -12.34 3.65
C THR A 34 -20.98 -11.98 4.01
N LEU A 35 -20.58 -10.71 3.84
CA LEU A 35 -19.22 -10.24 4.08
C LEU A 35 -19.17 -9.32 5.30
N SER A 36 -18.02 -9.30 5.98
CA SER A 36 -17.72 -8.32 7.03
C SER A 36 -17.86 -6.90 6.48
N SER A 37 -18.46 -6.02 7.28
CA SER A 37 -18.57 -4.60 6.91
C SER A 37 -17.21 -3.93 7.08
N TRP A 38 -16.88 -3.03 6.15
CA TRP A 38 -15.62 -2.29 6.08
C TRP A 38 -15.85 -0.79 6.30
N LYS A 39 -15.25 -0.24 7.35
CA LYS A 39 -15.01 1.21 7.42
C LYS A 39 -13.75 1.53 6.64
N VAL A 40 -13.83 2.50 5.73
CA VAL A 40 -12.71 2.85 4.85
C VAL A 40 -12.16 4.23 5.18
N TYR A 41 -10.88 4.25 5.55
CA TYR A 41 -10.04 5.43 5.60
C TYR A 41 -9.21 5.52 4.32
N ALA A 42 -9.36 6.61 3.57
CA ALA A 42 -8.57 6.88 2.37
C ALA A 42 -7.50 7.92 2.68
N VAL A 43 -6.23 7.60 2.39
CA VAL A 43 -5.12 8.54 2.55
C VAL A 43 -4.47 8.83 1.21
N ALA A 44 -4.30 10.11 0.91
CA ALA A 44 -3.52 10.58 -0.23
C ALA A 44 -2.94 11.97 0.04
N ARG A 45 -1.94 12.38 -0.73
CA ARG A 45 -1.31 13.70 -0.59
C ARG A 45 -2.19 14.85 -1.09
N ARG A 46 -2.98 14.60 -2.15
CA ARG A 46 -3.77 15.63 -2.83
C ARG A 46 -5.15 15.79 -2.19
N PRO A 47 -5.76 16.98 -2.29
CA PRO A 47 -7.13 17.18 -1.86
C PRO A 47 -8.11 16.21 -2.52
N LYS A 48 -9.19 15.89 -1.81
CA LYS A 48 -10.23 15.00 -2.34
C LYS A 48 -10.86 15.62 -3.59
N GLN A 49 -10.70 14.93 -4.72
CA GLN A 49 -11.28 15.38 -6.00
C GLN A 49 -12.74 14.94 -6.11
N SER A 50 -13.54 15.62 -6.94
CA SER A 50 -14.99 15.40 -7.06
C SER A 50 -15.37 14.00 -7.57
N TYR A 51 -14.52 13.36 -8.37
CA TYR A 51 -14.74 11.99 -8.85
C TYR A 51 -14.48 10.93 -7.75
N PHE A 52 -13.85 11.31 -6.64
CA PHE A 52 -13.48 10.34 -5.61
C PHE A 52 -14.74 9.86 -4.87
N PRO A 53 -14.91 8.55 -4.63
CA PRO A 53 -16.15 8.00 -4.10
C PRO A 53 -16.63 8.69 -2.83
N ALA A 54 -17.88 9.17 -2.84
CA ALA A 54 -18.50 9.82 -1.68
C ALA A 54 -18.70 8.86 -0.50
N THR A 55 -18.68 7.54 -0.76
CA THR A 55 -18.91 6.46 0.21
C THR A 55 -17.72 6.19 1.14
N VAL A 56 -16.57 6.83 0.93
CA VAL A 56 -15.46 6.75 1.88
C VAL A 56 -15.84 7.44 3.18
N HIS A 57 -15.63 6.73 4.29
CA HIS A 57 -16.02 7.24 5.60
C HIS A 57 -15.16 8.47 5.95
N HIS A 58 -13.84 8.35 5.80
CA HIS A 58 -12.91 9.46 6.07
C HIS A 58 -11.80 9.54 5.01
N TYR A 59 -11.62 10.74 4.44
CA TYR A 59 -10.51 11.06 3.53
C TYR A 59 -9.50 11.93 4.27
N ILE A 60 -8.23 11.53 4.27
CA ILE A 60 -7.15 12.21 5.00
C ILE A 60 -6.10 12.65 3.98
N GLU A 61 -5.92 13.96 3.90
CA GLU A 61 -4.85 14.58 3.13
C GLU A 61 -3.56 14.52 3.93
N CYS A 62 -2.63 13.62 3.61
CA CYS A 62 -1.40 13.46 4.36
C CYS A 62 -0.19 13.30 3.43
N ASP A 63 0.85 14.09 3.67
CA ASP A 63 2.17 13.86 3.10
C ASP A 63 2.99 12.97 4.02
N ALA A 64 2.98 11.66 3.72
CA ALA A 64 3.70 10.67 4.51
C ALA A 64 5.24 10.80 4.41
N LEU A 65 5.75 11.64 3.50
CA LEU A 65 7.17 12.00 3.46
C LEU A 65 7.54 12.97 4.58
N ASP A 66 6.59 13.80 5.03
CA ASP A 66 6.72 14.65 6.20
C ASP A 66 6.33 13.87 7.46
N GLU A 67 7.33 13.55 8.28
CA GLU A 67 7.13 12.83 9.53
C GLU A 67 6.16 13.57 10.47
N LEU A 68 6.24 14.90 10.54
CA LEU A 68 5.38 15.71 11.40
C LEU A 68 3.94 15.69 10.89
N ASP A 69 3.73 15.80 9.58
CA ASP A 69 2.39 15.70 9.00
C ASP A 69 1.76 14.33 9.26
N THR A 70 2.55 13.26 9.11
CA THR A 70 2.15 11.89 9.43
C THR A 70 1.75 11.74 10.90
N ARG A 71 2.59 12.23 11.82
CA ARG A 71 2.36 12.18 13.27
C ARG A 71 1.16 13.02 13.71
N ARG A 72 0.82 14.07 12.97
CA ARG A 72 -0.34 14.92 13.30
C ARG A 72 -1.65 14.33 12.79
N LYS A 73 -1.65 13.70 11.60
CA LYS A 73 -2.88 13.34 10.90
C LYS A 73 -3.27 11.87 11.04
N LEU A 74 -2.32 10.96 11.23
CA LEU A 74 -2.62 9.53 11.32
C LEU A 74 -2.96 8.99 12.73
N PRO A 75 -2.73 9.67 13.87
CA PRO A 75 -3.16 9.13 15.18
C PRO A 75 -4.67 8.89 15.33
N GLN A 76 -5.50 9.57 14.54
CA GLN A 76 -6.96 9.39 14.56
C GLN A 76 -7.42 8.00 14.05
N LEU A 77 -6.49 7.19 13.53
CA LEU A 77 -6.72 5.88 12.93
C LEU A 77 -6.68 4.72 13.96
N ALA A 78 -7.12 4.97 15.20
CA ALA A 78 -6.94 4.04 16.31
C ALA A 78 -7.71 2.72 16.16
N ASP A 79 -8.76 2.70 15.35
CA ASP A 79 -9.57 1.52 15.06
C ASP A 79 -9.08 0.72 13.84
N VAL A 80 -8.04 1.18 13.12
CA VAL A 80 -7.53 0.48 11.94
C VAL A 80 -7.09 -0.95 12.26
N THR A 81 -7.56 -1.88 11.43
CA THR A 81 -7.26 -3.32 11.52
C THR A 81 -6.43 -3.81 10.34
N HIS A 82 -6.68 -3.25 9.15
CA HIS A 82 -6.03 -3.66 7.90
C HIS A 82 -5.46 -2.45 7.19
N VAL A 83 -4.20 -2.52 6.78
CA VAL A 83 -3.56 -1.51 5.94
C VAL A 83 -3.40 -2.07 4.54
N PHE A 84 -3.81 -1.30 3.54
CA PHE A 84 -3.57 -1.56 2.14
C PHE A 84 -2.62 -0.49 1.60
N TRP A 85 -1.38 -0.89 1.40
CA TRP A 85 -0.33 -0.04 0.87
C TRP A 85 -0.27 -0.16 -0.64
N VAL A 86 -0.91 0.80 -1.31
CA VAL A 86 -1.00 0.87 -2.78
C VAL A 86 -0.43 2.20 -3.31
N ALA A 87 0.45 2.82 -2.51
CA ALA A 87 1.13 4.07 -2.82
C ALA A 87 2.51 3.80 -3.43
N LEU A 88 2.53 3.48 -4.73
CA LEU A 88 3.77 3.31 -5.51
C LEU A 88 3.88 4.43 -6.55
N GLN A 89 5.00 5.17 -6.54
CA GLN A 89 5.34 6.13 -7.59
C GLN A 89 6.86 6.19 -7.76
N ALA A 90 7.42 5.27 -8.54
CA ALA A 90 8.86 5.20 -8.74
C ALA A 90 9.43 6.53 -9.28
N ARG A 91 10.56 6.95 -8.71
CA ARG A 91 11.48 7.96 -9.23
C ARG A 91 12.48 7.29 -10.17
N GLU A 92 13.26 8.10 -10.88
CA GLU A 92 14.24 7.63 -11.87
C GLU A 92 15.34 6.75 -11.27
N LYS A 93 15.91 7.13 -10.14
CA LYS A 93 16.99 6.39 -9.47
C LYS A 93 16.45 5.51 -8.37
N GLU A 94 16.89 4.25 -8.36
CA GLU A 94 16.39 3.27 -7.43
C GLU A 94 16.86 3.53 -6.00
N GLU A 95 18.06 4.08 -5.82
CA GLU A 95 18.55 4.49 -4.49
C GLU A 95 17.71 5.60 -3.86
N ASP A 96 17.22 6.54 -4.67
CA ASP A 96 16.33 7.59 -4.18
C ASP A 96 14.96 7.00 -3.80
N ASN A 97 14.49 6.00 -4.57
CA ASN A 97 13.30 5.24 -4.21
C ASN A 97 13.48 4.50 -2.89
N CYS A 98 14.59 3.78 -2.71
CA CYS A 98 14.94 3.08 -1.47
C CYS A 98 14.83 4.01 -0.26
N LYS A 99 15.49 5.18 -0.32
CA LYS A 99 15.47 6.19 0.75
C LYS A 99 14.06 6.72 1.02
N VAL A 100 13.36 7.17 -0.02
CA VAL A 100 12.06 7.84 0.10
C VAL A 100 10.98 6.89 0.55
N TYR A 101 10.85 5.72 -0.08
CA TYR A 101 9.78 4.78 0.22
C TYR A 101 9.98 4.08 1.56
N SER A 102 11.23 3.80 1.94
CA SER A 102 11.54 3.32 3.29
C SER A 102 11.13 4.33 4.36
N LEU A 103 11.46 5.61 4.16
CA LEU A 103 11.09 6.68 5.09
C LEU A 103 9.57 6.80 5.21
N VAL A 104 8.88 6.87 4.08
CA VAL A 104 7.41 7.00 4.01
C VAL A 104 6.70 5.83 4.70
N LEU A 105 7.13 4.58 4.44
CA LEU A 105 6.57 3.40 5.09
C LEU A 105 6.83 3.43 6.60
N ARG A 106 8.06 3.72 7.02
CA ARG A 106 8.42 3.80 8.45
C ARG A 106 7.63 4.87 9.19
N ASN A 107 7.46 6.06 8.62
CA ASN A 107 6.68 7.14 9.21
C ASN A 107 5.26 6.67 9.54
N VAL A 108 4.59 6.04 8.56
CA VAL A 108 3.21 5.56 8.72
C VAL A 108 3.14 4.42 9.72
N LEU A 109 3.96 3.38 9.55
CA LEU A 109 3.90 2.20 10.42
C LEU A 109 4.26 2.54 11.87
N ASN A 110 5.20 3.46 12.13
CA ASN A 110 5.52 3.91 13.49
C ASN A 110 4.31 4.54 14.18
N VAL A 111 3.54 5.38 13.47
CA VAL A 111 2.30 5.96 14.01
C VAL A 111 1.27 4.87 14.27
N LEU A 112 1.05 3.96 13.32
CA LEU A 112 0.05 2.89 13.44
C LEU A 112 0.39 1.89 14.55
N LEU A 113 1.65 1.46 14.70
CA LEU A 113 2.03 0.54 15.77
C LEU A 113 1.73 1.12 17.16
N THR A 114 1.82 2.45 17.28
CA THR A 114 1.62 3.20 18.52
C THR A 114 0.13 3.45 18.79
N HIS A 115 -0.65 3.80 17.76
CA HIS A 115 -2.02 4.32 17.93
C HIS A 115 -3.11 3.34 17.52
N ALA A 116 -2.82 2.32 16.70
CA ALA A 116 -3.76 1.31 16.24
C ALA A 116 -3.49 -0.05 16.94
N PRO A 117 -3.97 -0.25 18.18
CA PRO A 117 -3.72 -1.47 18.94
C PRO A 117 -4.32 -2.72 18.29
N ASN A 118 -5.38 -2.55 17.48
CA ASN A 118 -6.09 -3.63 16.81
C ASN A 118 -5.56 -3.90 15.37
N LEU A 119 -4.39 -3.37 15.01
CA LEU A 119 -3.80 -3.64 13.70
C LEU A 119 -3.45 -5.12 13.57
N GLN A 120 -4.04 -5.78 12.57
CA GLN A 120 -3.95 -7.24 12.33
C GLN A 120 -3.16 -7.58 11.07
N HIS A 121 -3.32 -6.81 9.99
CA HIS A 121 -2.76 -7.16 8.69
C HIS A 121 -2.26 -5.95 7.89
N ILE A 122 -1.13 -6.12 7.19
CA ILE A 122 -0.64 -5.16 6.20
C ILE A 122 -0.51 -5.85 4.84
N CYS A 123 -1.29 -5.39 3.87
CA CYS A 123 -1.15 -5.75 2.47
C CYS A 123 -0.25 -4.71 1.79
N LEU A 124 0.86 -5.16 1.19
CA LEU A 124 1.76 -4.31 0.43
C LEU A 124 1.76 -4.72 -1.04
N GLN A 125 1.40 -3.76 -1.87
CA GLN A 125 1.52 -3.88 -3.30
C GLN A 125 2.95 -3.52 -3.72
N THR A 126 3.51 -4.37 -4.56
CA THR A 126 4.76 -4.18 -5.31
C THR A 126 4.46 -4.53 -6.77
N GLU A 127 5.49 -4.71 -7.60
CA GLU A 127 5.32 -4.94 -9.03
C GLU A 127 6.28 -6.01 -9.54
N THR A 128 6.00 -6.51 -10.74
CA THR A 128 6.80 -7.52 -11.46
C THR A 128 8.26 -7.10 -11.65
N LYS A 129 8.55 -5.79 -11.56
CA LYS A 129 9.92 -5.25 -11.53
C LYS A 129 10.77 -5.89 -10.40
N GLN A 130 10.17 -6.43 -9.34
CA GLN A 130 10.82 -7.28 -8.33
C GLN A 130 11.65 -8.44 -8.93
N TYR A 131 11.16 -9.04 -10.03
CA TYR A 131 11.84 -10.16 -10.72
C TYR A 131 12.76 -9.70 -11.85
N MET A 132 12.52 -8.50 -12.38
CA MET A 132 13.29 -7.93 -13.48
C MET A 132 14.55 -7.20 -12.99
N GLY A 133 14.53 -6.71 -11.75
CA GLY A 133 15.55 -5.81 -11.25
C GLY A 133 15.31 -4.36 -11.68
N PRO A 134 16.21 -3.42 -11.34
CA PRO A 134 16.03 -2.00 -11.64
C PRO A 134 16.35 -1.69 -13.11
N ILE A 135 15.64 -2.33 -14.04
CA ILE A 135 15.85 -2.24 -15.49
C ILE A 135 15.66 -0.82 -16.06
N PHE A 136 14.93 0.03 -15.34
CA PHE A 136 14.69 1.43 -15.71
C PHE A 136 15.67 2.41 -15.06
N ASP A 137 16.56 1.94 -14.18
CA ASP A 137 17.54 2.79 -13.52
C ASP A 137 18.69 3.14 -14.49
N PRO A 138 19.11 4.42 -14.55
CA PRO A 138 20.12 4.88 -15.51
C PRO A 138 21.53 4.30 -15.26
N VAL A 139 21.83 3.83 -14.04
CA VAL A 139 23.13 3.30 -13.63
C VAL A 139 23.14 1.77 -13.61
N TYR A 140 22.03 1.16 -13.17
CA TYR A 140 21.93 -0.29 -12.97
C TYR A 140 21.23 -1.03 -14.10
N GLY A 141 20.40 -0.35 -14.89
CA GLY A 141 19.52 -0.99 -15.87
C GLY A 141 20.25 -1.83 -16.92
N TYR A 142 21.44 -1.40 -17.36
CA TYR A 142 22.26 -2.15 -18.32
C TYR A 142 23.12 -3.27 -17.69
N LYS A 143 23.22 -3.31 -16.36
CA LYS A 143 24.01 -4.30 -15.62
C LYS A 143 23.16 -5.46 -15.13
N VAL A 144 21.88 -5.21 -14.87
CA VAL A 144 20.98 -6.23 -14.34
C VAL A 144 20.56 -7.19 -15.44
N ARG A 145 20.51 -8.48 -15.08
CA ARG A 145 19.89 -9.51 -15.90
C ARG A 145 18.60 -9.92 -15.21
N PRO A 146 17.41 -9.65 -15.81
CA PRO A 146 16.16 -10.15 -15.30
C PRO A 146 16.18 -11.66 -15.08
N HIS A 147 15.41 -12.15 -14.12
CA HIS A 147 15.15 -13.59 -14.01
C HIS A 147 14.46 -14.10 -15.28
N GLU A 148 14.59 -15.39 -15.57
CA GLU A 148 13.84 -16.00 -16.67
C GLU A 148 12.38 -16.22 -16.27
N ALA A 149 11.47 -15.95 -17.20
CA ALA A 149 10.06 -16.26 -17.04
C ALA A 149 9.81 -17.77 -17.23
N PRO A 150 8.80 -18.36 -16.58
CA PRO A 150 7.83 -17.72 -15.69
C PRO A 150 8.44 -17.32 -14.33
N PHE A 151 8.13 -16.11 -13.87
CA PHE A 151 8.59 -15.62 -12.57
C PHE A 151 7.95 -16.41 -11.43
N LYS A 152 8.74 -16.70 -10.40
CA LYS A 152 8.29 -17.42 -9.20
C LYS A 152 8.55 -16.60 -7.96
N GLU A 153 7.67 -16.69 -6.98
CA GLU A 153 7.73 -15.87 -5.76
C GLU A 153 8.97 -16.15 -4.91
N ASP A 154 9.52 -17.36 -5.01
CA ASP A 154 10.73 -17.86 -4.35
C ASP A 154 12.03 -17.55 -5.10
N SER A 155 11.95 -16.90 -6.27
CA SER A 155 13.15 -16.44 -7.00
C SER A 155 14.00 -15.52 -6.12
N PRO A 156 15.34 -15.68 -6.13
CA PRO A 156 16.22 -14.90 -5.27
C PRO A 156 16.15 -13.40 -5.62
N ARG A 157 16.40 -12.55 -4.63
CA ARG A 157 16.54 -11.10 -4.85
C ARG A 157 17.72 -10.79 -5.77
N HIS A 158 17.58 -9.75 -6.58
CA HIS A 158 18.68 -9.18 -7.35
C HIS A 158 19.72 -8.53 -6.44
N GLN A 159 21.00 -8.61 -6.80
CA GLN A 159 22.10 -7.91 -6.10
C GLN A 159 22.23 -6.45 -6.53
N PHE A 160 21.12 -5.73 -6.59
CA PHE A 160 21.05 -4.31 -6.92
C PHE A 160 20.06 -3.61 -5.97
N PRO A 161 20.19 -2.29 -5.78
CA PRO A 161 19.16 -1.53 -5.08
C PRO A 161 17.79 -1.78 -5.70
N MET A 162 16.77 -1.98 -4.85
CA MET A 162 15.40 -2.24 -5.26
C MET A 162 14.50 -1.88 -4.08
N PHE A 163 13.72 -0.80 -4.20
CA PHE A 163 12.98 -0.31 -3.05
C PHE A 163 11.87 -1.27 -2.58
N TYR A 164 11.39 -2.18 -3.44
CA TYR A 164 10.45 -3.22 -3.01
C TYR A 164 11.06 -4.16 -1.96
N TYR A 165 12.37 -4.45 -2.05
CA TYR A 165 13.05 -5.30 -1.07
C TYR A 165 13.13 -4.59 0.28
N ASP A 166 13.44 -3.29 0.28
CA ASP A 166 13.45 -2.50 1.50
C ASP A 166 12.06 -2.43 2.16
N LEU A 167 11.00 -2.27 1.36
CA LEU A 167 9.64 -2.25 1.87
C LEU A 167 9.24 -3.61 2.47
N GLU A 168 9.59 -4.72 1.82
CA GLU A 168 9.40 -6.07 2.35
C GLU A 168 10.16 -6.28 3.66
N ASP A 169 11.42 -5.84 3.73
CA ASP A 169 12.25 -5.96 4.95
C ASP A 169 11.67 -5.13 6.11
N ILE A 170 11.15 -3.94 5.82
CA ILE A 170 10.45 -3.11 6.81
C ILE A 170 9.18 -3.81 7.31
N LEU A 171 8.39 -4.44 6.44
CA LEU A 171 7.21 -5.18 6.89
C LEU A 171 7.57 -6.34 7.82
N ILE A 172 8.60 -7.11 7.45
CA ILE A 172 9.08 -8.22 8.28
C ILE A 172 9.57 -7.69 9.63
N GLU A 173 10.36 -6.61 9.64
CA GLU A 173 10.83 -5.95 10.87
C GLU A 173 9.64 -5.57 11.78
N PHE A 174 8.61 -4.93 11.22
CA PHE A 174 7.45 -4.45 11.97
C PHE A 174 6.53 -5.57 12.45
N SER A 175 6.34 -6.60 11.63
CA SER A 175 5.62 -7.82 12.01
C SER A 175 6.28 -8.52 13.20
N ASN A 176 7.61 -8.63 13.17
CA ASN A 176 8.39 -9.20 14.27
C ASN A 176 8.26 -8.39 15.58
N LYS A 177 8.19 -7.06 15.51
CA LYS A 177 7.96 -6.20 16.70
C LYS A 177 6.62 -6.48 17.39
N LYS A 178 5.62 -6.99 16.67
CA LYS A 178 4.30 -7.37 17.21
C LYS A 178 4.21 -8.88 17.52
N GLN A 179 5.34 -9.58 17.62
CA GLN A 179 5.42 -11.00 18.01
C GLN A 179 4.50 -11.90 17.18
N GLY A 180 4.36 -11.64 15.88
CA GLY A 180 3.52 -12.41 14.97
C GLY A 180 2.02 -12.11 15.03
N LEU A 181 1.56 -11.19 15.90
CA LEU A 181 0.16 -10.73 15.92
C LEU A 181 -0.19 -9.87 14.71
N LEU A 182 0.82 -9.25 14.10
CA LEU A 182 0.69 -8.48 12.86
C LEU A 182 1.15 -9.33 11.69
N THR A 183 0.20 -9.73 10.86
CA THR A 183 0.47 -10.49 9.62
C THR A 183 0.69 -9.54 8.44
N TRP A 184 1.27 -10.06 7.36
CA TRP A 184 1.49 -9.27 6.14
C TRP A 184 1.32 -10.12 4.88
N SER A 185 1.02 -9.47 3.76
CA SER A 185 0.98 -10.09 2.44
C SER A 185 1.62 -9.17 1.40
N LEU A 186 2.28 -9.78 0.41
CA LEU A 186 2.90 -9.08 -0.72
C LEU A 186 2.15 -9.41 -2.01
N HIS A 187 1.78 -8.37 -2.76
CA HIS A 187 1.06 -8.49 -4.02
C HIS A 187 1.92 -7.91 -5.15
N ARG A 188 2.50 -8.78 -5.98
CA ARG A 188 3.44 -8.42 -7.05
C ARG A 188 2.72 -8.33 -8.39
N SER A 189 1.98 -7.24 -8.60
CA SER A 189 1.18 -7.08 -9.83
C SER A 189 2.06 -6.92 -11.07
N SER A 190 1.52 -7.25 -12.24
CA SER A 190 2.17 -7.00 -13.52
C SER A 190 1.78 -5.62 -14.07
N ILE A 191 1.21 -5.58 -15.27
CA ILE A 191 0.76 -4.34 -15.89
C ILE A 191 -0.67 -4.08 -15.41
N TYR A 192 -0.91 -2.89 -14.83
CA TYR A 192 -2.26 -2.45 -14.56
C TYR A 192 -2.93 -2.00 -15.86
N HIS A 193 -4.06 -2.62 -16.19
CA HIS A 193 -4.93 -2.13 -17.24
C HIS A 193 -5.99 -1.20 -16.64
N TRP A 194 -6.14 0.01 -17.19
CA TRP A 194 -7.18 0.96 -16.80
C TRP A 194 -7.91 1.44 -18.05
N SER A 195 -9.21 1.19 -18.13
CA SER A 195 -10.07 1.76 -19.16
C SER A 195 -10.88 2.91 -18.55
N PHE A 196 -10.83 4.08 -19.18
CA PHE A 196 -11.83 5.11 -18.91
C PHE A 196 -13.15 4.63 -19.51
N ASN A 197 -14.09 4.20 -18.68
CA ASN A 197 -15.48 4.08 -19.12
C ASN A 197 -16.02 5.50 -19.34
N TYR A 198 -15.93 5.99 -20.57
CA TYR A 198 -16.77 7.08 -21.03
C TYR A 198 -18.16 6.50 -21.32
N GLU A 199 -18.94 6.18 -20.28
CA GLU A 199 -20.37 5.93 -20.45
C GLU A 199 -21.11 7.26 -20.60
N HIS A 200 -20.87 7.96 -21.71
CA HIS A 200 -21.72 9.01 -22.27
C HIS A 200 -21.40 9.18 -23.76
N ILE A 201 -21.97 8.32 -24.60
CA ILE A 201 -22.38 8.62 -25.98
C ILE A 201 -23.76 8.02 -26.17
#